data_AF-A0A0Q5VG73-F1
#
_entry.id   AF-A0A0Q5VG73-F1
#
_cell.length_a   1.000
_cell.length_b   1.000
_cell.length_c   1.000
_cell.angle_alpha   90.00
_cell.angle_beta   90.00
_cell.angle_gamma   90.00
#
_symmetry.space_group_name_H-M   'P 1'
#
loop_
_entity.id
_entity.type
_entity.pdbx_description
1 polymer ?
#
loop_
_entity_poly.entity_id
_entity_poly.type
_entity_poly.pdbx_seq_one_letter_code
_entity_poly.pdbx_strand_id
1 'polypeptide(L)'
;MGRLIAVVLFIAVMVPAGLLARGWARAADRRAVAGGGVELVPPSEAGAAVLARQARHGRRVRQLGFGLGLVAVIASVVLFAEASVFLWLPALVVGLLAGVVLAEATRPRPRWAVSSPARRPRRSEQVSPWLLWAMRAAVLGEVLAAGALWRSGDLDGPVAAVAVGVPVVVWLLAETALLRVLVRPLPAEGADVPVDEALRTWTAHLVTAAVSVLALLPLGVLLLVAGLGLGDRPTDGIDLLPVALVAGGFSALTAGLAVAVFLFTWLKPVRHTEPALAG
;
A
#
# COMPACT_ATOMS: atom_id res chain seq x y z
N MET A 1 15.28 27.98 23.16
CA MET A 1 14.72 26.62 23.34
C MET A 1 13.62 26.27 22.32
N GLY A 2 12.51 27.03 22.21
CA GLY A 2 11.41 26.68 21.29
C GLY A 2 11.78 26.51 19.80
N ARG A 3 12.69 27.33 19.26
CA ARG A 3 13.15 27.21 17.86
C ARG A 3 13.95 25.92 17.59
N LEU A 4 14.72 25.44 18.57
CA LEU A 4 15.52 24.22 18.43
C LEU A 4 14.61 22.97 18.43
N ILE A 5 13.61 22.94 19.32
CA ILE A 5 12.61 21.87 19.39
C ILE A 5 11.82 21.80 18.08
N ALA A 6 11.36 22.95 17.56
CA ALA A 6 10.65 23.00 16.27
C ALA A 6 11.50 22.46 15.10
N VAL A 7 12.78 22.80 15.04
CA VAL A 7 13.70 22.32 13.99
C VAL A 7 13.97 20.82 14.12
N VAL A 8 14.23 20.32 15.33
CA VAL A 8 14.46 18.89 15.56
C VAL A 8 13.22 18.08 15.23
N LEU A 9 12.02 18.56 15.60
CA LEU A 9 10.76 17.94 15.23
C LEU A 9 10.54 17.96 13.73
N PHE A 10 10.81 19.09 13.07
CA PHE A 10 10.70 19.18 11.62
C PHE A 10 11.62 18.17 10.91
N ILE A 11 12.86 18.03 11.35
CA ILE A 11 13.81 17.05 10.81
C ILE A 11 13.32 15.63 11.09
N ALA A 12 12.91 15.33 12.33
CA ALA A 12 12.39 14.03 12.72
C ALA A 12 11.13 13.65 11.93
N VAL A 13 10.29 14.62 11.56
CA VAL A 13 9.09 14.43 10.74
C VAL A 13 9.45 14.19 9.27
N MET A 14 10.37 14.98 8.72
CA MET A 14 10.67 14.98 7.28
C MET A 14 11.61 13.86 6.84
N VAL A 15 12.54 13.42 7.69
CA VAL A 15 13.52 12.39 7.32
C VAL A 15 12.85 11.05 6.96
N PRO A 16 11.93 10.47 7.77
CA PRO A 16 11.27 9.22 7.42
C PRO A 16 10.46 9.33 6.12
N ALA A 17 9.71 10.43 5.96
CA ALA A 17 8.93 10.69 4.75
C ALA A 17 9.84 10.82 3.51
N GLY A 18 10.96 11.53 3.63
CA GLY A 18 11.96 11.69 2.56
C GLY A 18 12.64 10.37 2.19
N LEU A 19 13.01 9.54 3.17
CA LEU A 19 13.58 8.21 2.93
C LEU A 19 12.60 7.28 2.22
N LEU A 20 11.32 7.31 2.63
CA LEU A 20 10.26 6.56 1.96
C LEU A 20 10.03 7.06 0.53
N ALA A 21 9.89 8.38 0.34
CA ALA A 21 9.72 8.98 -0.99
C ALA A 21 10.89 8.60 -1.92
N ARG A 22 12.13 8.63 -1.42
CA ARG A 22 13.30 8.20 -2.18
C ARG A 22 13.28 6.70 -2.51
N GLY A 23 12.78 5.88 -1.59
CA GLY A 23 12.55 4.45 -1.84
C GLY A 23 11.55 4.21 -2.98
N TRP A 24 10.45 4.97 -2.98
CA TRP A 24 9.41 4.90 -4.00
C TRP A 24 9.82 5.50 -5.34
N ALA A 25 10.65 6.54 -5.36
CA ALA A 25 11.24 7.06 -6.59
C ALA A 25 12.06 5.96 -7.31
N ARG A 26 12.92 5.24 -6.60
CA ARG A 26 13.66 4.10 -7.18
C ARG A 26 12.75 2.96 -7.64
N ALA A 27 11.62 2.75 -6.96
CA ALA A 27 10.62 1.80 -7.42
C ALA A 27 10.00 2.24 -8.74
N ALA A 28 9.74 3.54 -8.92
CA ALA A 28 9.25 4.09 -10.19
C ALA A 28 10.25 3.90 -11.34
N ASP A 29 11.56 3.99 -11.08
CA ASP A 29 12.58 3.68 -12.10
C ASP A 29 12.50 2.21 -12.52
N ARG A 30 12.38 1.28 -11.56
CA ARG A 30 12.19 -0.16 -11.86
C ARG A 30 10.94 -0.42 -12.68
N ARG A 31 9.87 0.35 -12.45
CA ARG A 31 8.65 0.28 -13.23
C ARG A 31 8.90 0.66 -14.69
N ALA A 32 9.65 1.74 -14.93
CA ALA A 32 9.96 2.19 -16.27
C ALA A 32 10.78 1.14 -17.02
N VAL A 33 11.78 0.54 -16.38
CA VAL A 33 12.57 -0.55 -16.96
C VAL A 33 11.71 -1.78 -17.28
N ALA A 34 10.89 -2.23 -16.33
CA ALA A 34 10.05 -3.40 -16.54
C ALA A 34 8.95 -3.16 -17.60
N GLY A 35 8.41 -1.95 -17.68
CA GLY A 35 7.48 -1.54 -18.73
C GLY A 35 8.15 -1.50 -20.10
N GLY A 36 9.33 -0.87 -20.18
CA GLY A 36 10.13 -0.82 -21.41
C GLY A 36 10.53 -2.20 -21.92
N GLY A 37 10.79 -3.16 -21.04
CA GLY A 37 11.05 -4.55 -21.45
C GLY A 37 9.88 -5.22 -22.17
N VAL A 38 8.64 -4.89 -21.81
CA VAL A 38 7.43 -5.38 -22.49
C VAL A 38 7.20 -4.68 -23.83
N GLU A 39 7.64 -3.43 -23.97
CA GLU A 39 7.55 -2.68 -25.23
C GLU A 39 8.64 -3.08 -26.23
N LEU A 40 9.86 -3.39 -25.75
CA LEU A 40 10.99 -3.80 -26.59
C LEU A 40 10.86 -5.24 -27.10
N VAL A 41 10.25 -6.12 -26.31
CA VAL A 41 10.00 -7.51 -26.68
C VAL A 41 8.49 -7.75 -26.65
N PRO A 42 7.79 -7.57 -27.79
CA PRO A 42 6.35 -7.68 -27.84
C PRO A 42 5.90 -9.06 -27.33
N PRO A 43 4.82 -9.12 -26.52
CA PRO A 43 4.34 -10.36 -25.97
C PRO A 43 3.84 -11.28 -27.09
N SER A 44 4.00 -12.58 -26.89
CA SER A 44 3.33 -13.57 -27.72
C SER A 44 1.80 -13.43 -27.61
N GLU A 45 1.03 -14.03 -28.54
CA GLU A 45 -0.43 -14.05 -28.44
C GLU A 45 -0.92 -14.63 -27.11
N ALA A 46 -0.22 -15.65 -26.59
CA ALA A 46 -0.50 -16.23 -25.29
C ALA A 46 -0.23 -15.23 -24.15
N GLY A 47 0.87 -14.47 -24.23
CA GLY A 47 1.21 -13.39 -23.30
C GLY A 47 0.18 -12.26 -23.31
N ALA A 48 -0.23 -11.82 -24.50
CA ALA A 48 -1.28 -10.81 -24.67
C ALA A 48 -2.63 -11.26 -24.09
N ALA A 49 -3.01 -12.53 -24.31
CA ALA A 49 -4.22 -13.11 -23.74
C ALA A 49 -4.17 -13.17 -22.19
N VAL A 50 -3.00 -13.44 -21.60
CA VAL A 50 -2.79 -13.39 -20.15
C VAL A 50 -2.97 -11.97 -19.63
N LEU A 51 -2.34 -10.97 -20.25
CA LEU A 51 -2.48 -9.55 -19.87
C LEU A 51 -3.95 -9.10 -19.94
N ALA A 52 -4.66 -9.43 -21.01
CA ALA A 52 -6.07 -9.10 -21.17
C ALA A 52 -6.96 -9.75 -20.09
N ARG A 53 -6.72 -11.03 -19.78
CA ARG A 53 -7.45 -11.77 -18.73
C ARG A 53 -7.22 -11.15 -17.36
N GLN A 54 -5.97 -10.83 -17.03
CA GLN A 54 -5.63 -10.22 -15.75
C GLN A 54 -6.19 -8.80 -15.62
N ALA A 55 -6.16 -8.01 -16.69
CA ALA A 55 -6.76 -6.67 -16.70
C ALA A 55 -8.27 -6.73 -16.46
N ARG A 56 -8.99 -7.68 -17.08
CA ARG A 56 -10.43 -7.89 -16.85
C ARG A 56 -10.72 -8.31 -15.42
N HIS A 57 -9.96 -9.28 -14.89
CA HIS A 57 -10.08 -9.72 -13.49
C HIS A 57 -9.85 -8.57 -12.52
N GLY A 58 -8.75 -7.83 -12.71
CA GLY A 58 -8.39 -6.69 -11.86
C GLY A 58 -9.48 -5.60 -11.87
N ARG A 59 -10.06 -5.28 -13.02
CA ARG A 59 -11.19 -4.34 -13.10
C ARG A 59 -12.40 -4.82 -12.31
N ARG A 60 -12.82 -6.07 -12.50
CA ARG A 60 -14.01 -6.63 -11.80
C ARG A 60 -13.82 -6.61 -10.28
N VAL A 61 -12.67 -7.06 -9.79
CA VAL A 61 -12.42 -7.12 -8.34
C VAL A 61 -12.27 -5.72 -7.74
N ARG A 62 -11.67 -4.76 -8.45
CA ARG A 62 -11.61 -3.36 -8.00
C ARG A 62 -13.01 -2.71 -7.97
N GLN A 63 -13.91 -3.06 -8.88
CA GLN A 63 -15.31 -2.62 -8.84
C GLN A 63 -16.04 -3.18 -7.60
N LEU A 64 -15.77 -4.43 -7.21
CA LEU A 64 -16.29 -4.97 -5.95
C LEU A 64 -15.75 -4.18 -4.75
N GLY A 65 -14.46 -3.84 -4.74
CA GLY A 65 -13.88 -2.98 -3.71
C GLY A 65 -14.54 -1.60 -3.63
N PHE A 66 -14.79 -0.97 -4.79
CA PHE A 66 -15.56 0.27 -4.84
C PHE A 66 -16.97 0.10 -4.27
N GLY A 67 -17.68 -0.98 -4.64
CA GLY A 67 -18.99 -1.31 -4.10
C GLY A 67 -18.98 -1.50 -2.58
N LEU A 68 -17.98 -2.18 -2.03
CA LEU A 68 -17.79 -2.32 -0.59
C LEU A 68 -17.57 -0.97 0.10
N GLY A 69 -16.78 -0.08 -0.52
CA GLY A 69 -16.62 1.29 -0.05
C GLY A 69 -17.95 2.05 0.00
N LEU A 70 -18.77 1.94 -1.05
CA LEU A 70 -20.09 2.57 -1.10
C LEU A 70 -21.04 2.01 -0.03
N VAL A 71 -21.03 0.69 0.20
CA VAL A 71 -21.80 0.07 1.28
C VAL A 71 -21.35 0.60 2.64
N ALA A 72 -20.05 0.78 2.86
CA ALA A 72 -19.51 1.37 4.08
C ALA A 72 -19.94 2.84 4.25
N VAL A 73 -20.03 3.62 3.17
CA VAL A 73 -20.61 4.98 3.19
C VAL A 73 -22.08 4.94 3.60
N ILE A 74 -22.89 4.06 2.99
CA ILE A 74 -24.32 3.96 3.33
C ILE A 74 -24.50 3.55 4.80
N ALA A 75 -23.72 2.57 5.26
CA ALA A 75 -23.74 2.15 6.66
C ALA A 75 -23.34 3.29 7.60
N SER A 76 -22.32 4.09 7.25
CA SER A 76 -21.91 5.23 8.08
C SER A 76 -22.99 6.32 8.13
N VAL A 77 -23.70 6.58 7.02
CA VAL A 77 -24.86 7.50 7.00
C VAL A 77 -25.97 7.01 7.93
N VAL A 78 -26.31 5.72 7.89
CA VAL A 78 -27.35 5.15 8.75
C VAL A 78 -27.00 5.25 10.23
N LEU A 79 -25.73 5.03 10.59
CA LEU A 79 -25.26 5.00 11.98
C LEU A 79 -24.97 6.39 12.55
N PHE A 80 -24.47 7.32 11.73
CA PHE A 80 -23.91 8.60 12.19
C PHE A 80 -24.61 9.83 11.57
N ALA A 81 -25.59 9.65 10.69
CA ALA A 81 -26.33 10.71 10.01
C ALA A 81 -25.41 11.78 9.42
N GLU A 82 -25.54 13.04 9.83
CA GLU A 82 -24.74 14.17 9.33
C GLU A 82 -23.24 14.03 9.65
N ALA A 83 -22.89 13.42 10.80
CA ALA A 83 -21.49 13.21 11.18
C ALA A 83 -20.77 12.21 10.25
N SER A 84 -21.52 11.44 9.45
CA SER A 84 -20.96 10.47 8.52
C SER A 84 -20.15 11.11 7.38
N VAL A 85 -20.38 12.38 7.04
CA VAL A 85 -19.75 13.05 5.88
C VAL A 85 -18.23 12.95 5.93
N PHE A 86 -17.64 13.03 7.12
CA PHE A 86 -16.19 12.91 7.33
C PHE A 86 -15.65 11.48 7.11
N LEU A 87 -16.53 10.47 7.14
CA LEU A 87 -16.18 9.06 6.94
C LEU A 87 -16.35 8.61 5.49
N TRP A 88 -16.97 9.41 4.61
CA TRP A 88 -17.28 8.99 3.24
C TRP A 88 -16.02 8.72 2.43
N LEU A 89 -15.10 9.69 2.41
CA LEU A 89 -13.84 9.56 1.68
C LEU A 89 -12.96 8.44 2.26
N PRO A 90 -12.71 8.35 3.58
CA PRO A 90 -11.99 7.22 4.17
C PRO A 90 -12.60 5.86 3.83
N ALA A 91 -13.92 5.71 3.92
CA ALA A 91 -14.62 4.46 3.62
C ALA A 91 -14.43 4.05 2.14
N LEU A 92 -14.55 5.00 1.21
CA LEU A 92 -14.31 4.76 -0.21
C LEU A 92 -12.85 4.39 -0.50
N VAL A 93 -11.89 5.10 0.11
CA VAL A 93 -10.46 4.80 -0.03
C VAL A 93 -10.15 3.40 0.49
N VAL A 94 -10.67 3.03 1.66
CA VAL A 94 -10.51 1.68 2.22
C VAL A 94 -11.06 0.62 1.28
N GLY A 95 -12.30 0.78 0.80
CA GLY A 95 -12.92 -0.16 -0.13
C GLY A 95 -12.12 -0.32 -1.44
N LEU A 96 -11.68 0.80 -2.03
CA LEU A 96 -10.87 0.80 -3.25
C LEU A 96 -9.53 0.09 -3.05
N LEU A 97 -8.79 0.42 -1.99
CA LEU A 97 -7.48 -0.18 -1.70
C LEU A 97 -7.59 -1.66 -1.33
N ALA A 98 -8.63 -2.05 -0.57
CA ALA A 98 -8.93 -3.45 -0.30
C ALA A 98 -9.22 -4.22 -1.61
N GLY A 99 -10.02 -3.65 -2.52
CA GLY A 99 -10.27 -4.24 -3.84
C GLY A 99 -9.01 -4.37 -4.70
N VAL A 100 -8.11 -3.39 -4.61
CA VAL A 100 -6.80 -3.41 -5.28
C VAL A 100 -5.94 -4.56 -4.75
N VAL A 101 -5.80 -4.72 -3.44
CA VAL A 101 -4.99 -5.80 -2.85
C VAL A 101 -5.66 -7.17 -3.09
N LEU A 102 -6.98 -7.27 -2.97
CA LEU A 102 -7.72 -8.49 -3.25
C LEU A 102 -7.56 -8.93 -4.71
N ALA A 103 -7.56 -7.99 -5.66
CA ALA A 103 -7.36 -8.28 -7.07
C ALA A 103 -5.99 -8.92 -7.33
N GLU A 104 -4.96 -8.45 -6.63
CA GLU A 104 -3.61 -9.01 -6.72
C GLU A 104 -3.49 -10.36 -6.00
N ALA A 105 -4.08 -10.47 -4.81
CA ALA A 105 -4.11 -11.69 -4.02
C ALA A 105 -4.84 -12.84 -4.73
N THR A 106 -5.81 -12.52 -5.60
CA THR A 106 -6.62 -13.48 -6.37
C THR A 106 -6.22 -13.59 -7.85
N ARG A 107 -5.18 -12.86 -8.29
CA ARG A 107 -4.83 -12.73 -9.71
C ARG A 107 -4.63 -14.10 -10.39
N PRO A 108 -5.31 -14.39 -11.52
CA PRO A 108 -5.17 -15.66 -12.23
C PRO A 108 -3.72 -15.99 -12.58
N ARG A 109 -3.32 -17.26 -12.38
CA ARG A 109 -1.97 -17.73 -12.72
C ARG A 109 -1.81 -17.80 -14.25
N PRO A 110 -0.74 -17.22 -14.81
CA PRO A 110 -0.36 -17.43 -16.21
C PRO A 110 -0.07 -18.91 -16.51
N ARG A 111 -0.27 -19.32 -17.76
CA ARG A 111 -0.07 -20.70 -18.24
C ARG A 111 1.00 -20.75 -19.34
N TRP A 112 2.21 -20.30 -19.03
CA TRP A 112 3.38 -20.39 -19.92
C TRP A 112 4.31 -21.53 -19.53
N ALA A 113 5.17 -21.94 -20.46
CA ALA A 113 6.24 -22.90 -20.21
C ALA A 113 7.17 -22.41 -19.09
N VAL A 114 7.60 -23.32 -18.22
CA VAL A 114 8.47 -23.02 -17.07
C VAL A 114 9.89 -23.52 -17.32
N SER A 115 10.86 -22.84 -16.72
CA SER A 115 12.27 -23.26 -16.78
C SER A 115 12.48 -24.69 -16.28
N SER A 116 13.38 -25.43 -16.94
CA SER A 116 13.85 -26.76 -16.52
C SER A 116 15.38 -26.74 -16.43
N PRO A 117 15.99 -26.89 -15.24
CA PRO A 117 15.35 -27.04 -13.94
C PRO A 117 14.60 -25.78 -13.48
N ALA A 118 13.60 -25.94 -12.61
CA ALA A 118 12.75 -24.85 -12.15
C ALA A 118 13.56 -23.78 -11.39
N ARG A 119 13.70 -22.59 -11.99
CA ARG A 119 14.35 -21.44 -11.35
C ARG A 119 13.33 -20.61 -10.56
N ARG A 120 13.75 -20.04 -9.44
CA ARG A 120 12.94 -19.09 -8.64
C ARG A 120 13.59 -17.70 -8.64
N PRO A 121 12.79 -16.63 -8.67
CA PRO A 121 13.31 -15.26 -8.60
C PRO A 121 13.85 -14.94 -7.20
N ARG A 122 14.86 -14.08 -7.10
CA ARG A 122 15.35 -13.61 -5.80
C ARG A 122 14.44 -12.49 -5.28
N ARG A 123 14.15 -12.49 -3.97
CA ARG A 123 13.30 -11.47 -3.33
C ARG A 123 13.76 -10.03 -3.60
N SER A 124 15.07 -9.80 -3.57
CA SER A 124 15.70 -8.48 -3.78
C SER A 124 15.46 -7.91 -5.19
N GLU A 125 15.21 -8.77 -6.18
CA GLU A 125 14.99 -8.39 -7.57
C GLU A 125 13.57 -7.82 -7.76
N GLN A 126 12.60 -8.23 -6.94
CA GLN A 126 11.18 -7.91 -7.16
C GLN A 126 10.66 -6.74 -6.34
N VAL A 127 11.08 -6.62 -5.08
CA VAL A 127 10.69 -5.52 -4.18
C VAL A 127 11.90 -5.11 -3.37
N SER A 128 12.03 -3.80 -3.17
CA SER A 128 12.98 -3.25 -2.21
C SER A 128 12.68 -3.79 -0.80
N PRO A 129 13.59 -4.55 -0.17
CA PRO A 129 13.39 -5.05 1.19
C PRO A 129 13.06 -3.93 2.19
N TRP A 130 13.60 -2.74 1.97
CA TRP A 130 13.28 -1.54 2.72
C TRP A 130 11.79 -1.18 2.67
N LEU A 131 11.18 -1.15 1.46
CA LEU A 131 9.76 -0.81 1.31
C LEU A 131 8.86 -1.87 1.94
N LEU A 132 9.24 -3.15 1.82
CA LEU A 132 8.50 -4.25 2.42
C LEU A 132 8.50 -4.16 3.95
N TRP A 133 9.67 -3.93 4.57
CA TRP A 133 9.76 -3.80 6.01
C TRP A 133 9.13 -2.52 6.53
N ALA A 134 9.22 -1.41 5.80
CA ALA A 134 8.55 -0.17 6.18
C ALA A 134 7.02 -0.32 6.16
N MET A 135 6.46 -1.03 5.17
CA MET A 135 5.04 -1.37 5.13
C MET A 135 4.63 -2.20 6.36
N ARG A 136 5.37 -3.25 6.69
CA ARG A 136 5.09 -4.09 7.86
C ARG A 136 5.20 -3.33 9.18
N ALA A 137 6.20 -2.45 9.30
CA ALA A 137 6.39 -1.60 10.46
C ALA A 137 5.22 -0.60 10.62
N ALA A 138 4.70 -0.03 9.52
CA ALA A 138 3.54 0.84 9.55
C ALA A 138 2.29 0.11 10.05
N VAL A 139 2.00 -1.08 9.52
CA VAL A 139 0.87 -1.92 9.98
C VAL A 139 1.02 -2.29 11.45
N LEU A 140 2.21 -2.73 11.86
CA LEU A 140 2.47 -3.04 13.27
C LEU A 140 2.29 -1.81 14.16
N GLY A 141 2.81 -0.66 13.75
CA GLY A 141 2.66 0.60 14.47
C GLY A 141 1.19 0.99 14.64
N GLU A 142 0.39 0.88 13.58
CA GLU A 142 -1.04 1.17 13.60
C GLU A 142 -1.79 0.26 14.59
N VAL A 143 -1.55 -1.06 14.50
CA VAL A 143 -2.19 -2.05 15.38
C VAL A 143 -1.81 -1.80 16.85
N LEU A 144 -0.55 -1.48 17.12
CA LEU A 144 -0.09 -1.16 18.48
C LEU A 144 -0.70 0.15 18.98
N ALA A 145 -0.76 1.20 18.16
CA ALA A 145 -1.36 2.47 18.53
C ALA A 145 -2.86 2.34 18.80
N ALA A 146 -3.59 1.63 17.93
CA ALA A 146 -5.02 1.35 18.10
C ALA A 146 -5.27 0.51 19.37
N GLY A 147 -4.47 -0.53 19.59
CA GLY A 147 -4.58 -1.37 20.79
C GLY A 147 -4.26 -0.61 22.09
N ALA A 148 -3.27 0.29 22.06
CA ALA A 148 -2.94 1.14 23.20
C ALA A 148 -4.08 2.11 23.55
N LEU A 149 -4.62 2.82 22.55
CA LEU A 149 -5.74 3.76 22.73
C LEU A 149 -7.03 3.05 23.15
N TRP A 150 -7.27 1.85 22.63
CA TRP A 150 -8.42 1.06 23.08
C TRP A 150 -8.27 0.64 24.55
N ARG A 151 -7.07 0.22 24.95
CA ARG A 151 -6.79 -0.18 26.34
C ARG A 151 -6.88 0.99 27.32
N SER A 152 -6.54 2.21 26.90
CA SER A 152 -6.68 3.42 27.74
C SER A 152 -8.11 3.95 27.80
N GLY A 153 -9.03 3.42 26.98
CA GLY A 153 -10.41 3.90 26.88
C GLY A 153 -10.58 5.14 26.00
N ASP A 154 -9.53 5.55 25.28
CA ASP A 154 -9.55 6.71 24.38
C ASP A 154 -10.16 6.37 23.00
N LEU A 155 -10.46 5.09 22.75
CA LEU A 155 -11.02 4.62 21.49
C LEU A 155 -12.12 3.58 21.72
N ASP A 156 -13.31 3.84 21.19
CA ASP A 156 -14.47 2.96 21.34
C ASP A 156 -14.21 1.58 20.74
N GLY A 157 -14.78 0.53 21.38
CA GLY A 157 -14.58 -0.87 20.98
C GLY A 157 -14.83 -1.17 19.49
N PRO A 158 -15.96 -0.73 18.89
CA PRO A 158 -16.21 -0.91 17.46
C PRO A 158 -15.17 -0.20 16.57
N VAL A 159 -14.72 0.99 16.96
CA VAL A 159 -13.69 1.74 16.23
C VAL A 159 -12.35 1.01 16.33
N ALA A 160 -12.01 0.45 17.50
CA ALA A 160 -10.79 -0.33 17.72
C ALA A 160 -10.78 -1.57 16.84
N ALA A 161 -11.91 -2.28 16.78
CA ALA A 161 -12.06 -3.45 15.95
C ALA A 161 -11.84 -3.13 14.45
N VAL A 162 -12.33 -1.99 13.96
CA VAL A 162 -12.10 -1.55 12.59
C VAL A 162 -10.65 -1.14 12.37
N ALA A 163 -10.10 -0.31 13.27
CA ALA A 163 -8.73 0.20 13.21
C ALA A 163 -7.66 -0.90 13.30
N VAL A 164 -7.99 -2.07 13.85
CA VAL A 164 -7.09 -3.24 13.87
C VAL A 164 -7.45 -4.22 12.75
N GLY A 165 -8.74 -4.53 12.57
CA GLY A 165 -9.20 -5.58 11.67
C GLY A 165 -8.94 -5.26 10.20
N VAL A 166 -9.24 -4.03 9.76
CA VAL A 166 -9.04 -3.61 8.38
C VAL A 166 -7.58 -3.69 7.94
N PRO A 167 -6.61 -3.06 8.61
CA PRO A 167 -5.21 -3.11 8.17
C PRO A 167 -4.64 -4.52 8.26
N VAL A 168 -5.01 -5.33 9.27
CA VAL A 168 -4.55 -6.72 9.38
C VAL A 168 -5.06 -7.57 8.21
N VAL A 169 -6.35 -7.49 7.88
CA VAL A 169 -6.93 -8.26 6.76
C VAL A 169 -6.26 -7.85 5.45
N VAL A 170 -6.11 -6.55 5.21
CA VAL A 170 -5.49 -6.06 3.96
C VAL A 170 -4.00 -6.41 3.90
N TRP A 171 -3.28 -6.37 5.02
CA TRP A 171 -1.89 -6.84 5.11
C TRP A 171 -1.76 -8.33 4.79
N LEU A 172 -2.63 -9.19 5.34
CA LEU A 172 -2.62 -10.63 5.04
C LEU A 172 -2.91 -10.93 3.57
N LEU A 173 -3.83 -10.18 2.94
CA LEU A 173 -4.06 -10.29 1.49
C LEU A 173 -2.82 -9.88 0.68
N ALA A 174 -2.11 -8.84 1.11
CA ALA A 174 -0.88 -8.41 0.45
C ALA A 174 0.26 -9.45 0.61
N GLU A 175 0.45 -10.00 1.81
CA GLU A 175 1.42 -11.08 2.04
C GLU A 175 1.08 -12.31 1.20
N THR A 176 -0.21 -12.63 1.03
CA THR A 176 -0.66 -13.68 0.13
C THR A 176 -0.28 -13.40 -1.32
N ALA A 177 -0.48 -12.16 -1.80
CA ALA A 177 -0.08 -11.76 -3.16
C ALA A 177 1.44 -11.86 -3.37
N LEU A 178 2.22 -11.37 -2.40
CA LEU A 178 3.69 -11.43 -2.42
C LEU A 178 4.19 -12.87 -2.40
N LEU A 179 3.62 -13.71 -1.53
CA LEU A 179 3.97 -15.13 -1.47
C LEU A 179 3.68 -15.84 -2.80
N ARG A 180 2.50 -15.59 -3.39
CA ARG A 180 2.11 -16.16 -4.69
C ARG A 180 3.09 -15.78 -5.79
N VAL A 181 3.60 -14.56 -5.79
CA VAL A 181 4.64 -14.11 -6.72
C VAL A 181 5.94 -14.88 -6.45
N LEU A 182 6.39 -14.97 -5.20
CA LEU A 182 7.68 -15.60 -4.87
C LEU A 182 7.73 -17.11 -5.11
N VAL A 183 6.62 -17.82 -4.90
CA VAL A 183 6.59 -19.28 -5.08
C VAL A 183 6.39 -19.71 -6.53
N ARG A 184 6.01 -18.79 -7.43
CA ARG A 184 5.81 -19.09 -8.86
C ARG A 184 7.17 -19.26 -9.57
N PRO A 185 7.48 -20.42 -10.18
CA PRO A 185 8.69 -20.63 -10.98
C PRO A 185 8.84 -19.61 -12.11
N LEU A 186 10.08 -19.40 -12.55
CA LEU A 186 10.38 -18.54 -13.68
C LEU A 186 9.96 -19.22 -15.01
N PRO A 187 9.43 -18.44 -15.97
CA PRO A 187 9.18 -18.90 -17.32
C PRO A 187 10.44 -19.49 -17.97
N ALA A 188 10.26 -20.41 -18.92
CA ALA A 188 11.34 -20.92 -19.75
C ALA A 188 11.95 -19.79 -20.61
N GLU A 189 13.20 -19.93 -21.03
CA GLU A 189 13.81 -18.99 -21.97
C GLU A 189 13.00 -18.99 -23.28
N GLY A 190 12.71 -17.79 -23.81
CA GLY A 190 11.84 -17.61 -24.98
C GLY A 190 10.34 -17.62 -24.70
N ALA A 191 9.88 -17.97 -23.49
CA ALA A 191 8.51 -17.64 -23.06
C ALA A 191 8.39 -16.13 -22.76
N ASP A 192 7.19 -15.64 -22.43
CA ASP A 192 6.92 -14.23 -22.11
C ASP A 192 7.57 -13.77 -20.77
N VAL A 193 8.89 -13.91 -20.64
CA VAL A 193 9.71 -13.51 -19.49
C VAL A 193 9.54 -12.02 -19.17
N PRO A 194 9.60 -11.08 -20.14
CA PRO A 194 9.42 -9.66 -19.86
C PRO A 194 8.04 -9.34 -19.26
N VAL A 195 7.01 -10.04 -19.72
CA VAL A 195 5.64 -9.93 -19.18
C VAL A 195 5.57 -10.46 -17.76
N ASP A 196 6.18 -11.62 -17.48
CA ASP A 196 6.24 -12.21 -16.14
C ASP A 196 6.94 -11.26 -15.15
N GLU A 197 8.10 -10.72 -15.51
CA GLU A 197 8.86 -9.78 -14.68
C GLU A 197 8.09 -8.48 -14.41
N ALA A 198 7.48 -7.89 -15.43
CA ALA A 198 6.64 -6.71 -15.29
C ALA A 198 5.48 -6.96 -14.34
N LEU A 199 4.77 -8.08 -14.49
CA LEU A 199 3.63 -8.42 -13.63
C LEU A 199 4.03 -8.65 -12.17
N ARG A 200 5.18 -9.30 -11.92
CA ARG A 200 5.71 -9.51 -10.56
C ARG A 200 6.05 -8.18 -9.91
N THR A 201 6.77 -7.33 -10.64
CA THR A 201 7.16 -5.99 -10.19
C THR A 201 5.92 -5.15 -9.87
N TRP A 202 4.91 -5.18 -10.74
CA TRP A 202 3.65 -4.47 -10.53
C TRP A 202 2.91 -4.94 -9.29
N THR A 203 2.66 -6.24 -9.17
CA THR A 203 1.93 -6.81 -8.02
C THR A 203 2.61 -6.39 -6.73
N ALA A 204 3.93 -6.54 -6.66
CA ALA A 204 4.65 -6.44 -5.43
C ALA A 204 4.76 -4.98 -4.93
N HIS A 205 4.95 -4.01 -5.83
CA HIS A 205 4.92 -2.59 -5.47
C HIS A 205 3.49 -2.08 -5.20
N LEU A 206 2.50 -2.54 -5.96
CA LEU A 206 1.13 -2.08 -5.82
C LEU A 206 0.52 -2.53 -4.49
N VAL A 207 0.72 -3.79 -4.06
CA VAL A 207 0.21 -4.24 -2.75
C VAL A 207 0.96 -3.59 -1.59
N THR A 208 2.29 -3.40 -1.73
CA THR A 208 3.09 -2.72 -0.71
C THR A 208 2.63 -1.27 -0.55
N ALA A 209 2.41 -0.54 -1.64
CA ALA A 209 1.93 0.83 -1.60
C ALA A 209 0.53 0.93 -0.98
N ALA A 210 -0.41 0.07 -1.41
CA ALA A 210 -1.78 0.09 -0.92
C ALA A 210 -1.87 -0.15 0.59
N VAL A 211 -1.16 -1.16 1.09
CA VAL A 211 -1.11 -1.45 2.54
C VAL A 211 -0.40 -0.32 3.29
N SER A 212 0.71 0.22 2.77
CA SER A 212 1.38 1.36 3.39
C SER A 212 0.47 2.57 3.54
N VAL A 213 -0.32 2.91 2.52
CA VAL A 213 -1.28 4.03 2.61
C VAL A 213 -2.36 3.73 3.64
N LEU A 214 -2.92 2.51 3.61
CA LEU A 214 -3.94 2.09 4.56
C LEU A 214 -3.45 2.05 6.00
N ALA A 215 -2.15 1.88 6.23
CA ALA A 215 -1.61 1.85 7.58
C ALA A 215 -1.08 3.20 8.06
N LEU A 216 -0.35 3.93 7.20
CA LEU A 216 0.29 5.20 7.57
C LEU A 216 -0.72 6.31 7.86
N LEU A 217 -1.84 6.36 7.11
CA LEU A 217 -2.83 7.41 7.33
C LEU A 217 -3.57 7.23 8.68
N PRO A 218 -4.14 6.06 9.02
CA PRO A 218 -4.76 5.87 10.33
C PRO A 218 -3.74 5.92 11.46
N LEU A 219 -2.54 5.34 11.30
CA LEU A 219 -1.46 5.49 12.29
C LEU A 219 -1.18 6.96 12.58
N GLY A 220 -1.09 7.79 11.54
CA GLY A 220 -0.90 9.22 11.68
C GLY A 220 -1.96 9.88 12.56
N VAL A 221 -3.24 9.56 12.30
CA VAL A 221 -4.38 10.05 13.11
C VAL A 221 -4.31 9.54 14.55
N LEU A 222 -4.07 8.24 14.76
CA LEU A 222 -4.00 7.63 16.09
C LEU A 222 -2.88 8.25 16.93
N LEU A 223 -1.70 8.48 16.34
CA LEU A 223 -0.59 9.12 17.05
C LEU A 223 -0.88 10.59 17.37
N LEU A 224 -1.57 11.32 16.49
CA LEU A 224 -2.00 12.69 16.79
C LEU A 224 -3.02 12.72 17.93
N VAL A 225 -4.02 11.83 17.92
CA VAL A 225 -5.00 11.72 19.01
C VAL A 225 -4.30 11.39 20.34
N ALA A 226 -3.42 10.39 20.34
CA ALA A 226 -2.65 10.02 21.53
C ALA A 226 -1.77 11.17 22.03
N GLY A 227 -1.06 11.85 21.13
CA GLY A 227 -0.15 12.94 21.49
C GLY A 227 -0.89 14.17 22.03
N LEU A 228 -1.99 14.57 21.40
CA LEU A 228 -2.81 15.70 21.87
C LEU A 228 -3.47 15.40 23.20
N GLY A 229 -4.07 14.21 23.36
CA GLY A 229 -4.73 13.82 24.60
C GLY A 229 -3.78 13.69 25.80
N LEU A 230 -2.51 13.34 25.57
CA LEU A 230 -1.48 13.38 26.62
C LEU A 230 -1.00 14.81 26.91
N GLY A 231 -0.91 15.67 25.89
CA GLY A 231 -0.48 17.07 26.03
C GLY A 231 -1.44 17.94 26.85
N ASP A 232 -2.73 17.58 26.91
CA ASP A 232 -3.74 18.29 27.70
C ASP A 232 -3.71 17.94 29.20
N ARG A 233 -2.88 16.96 29.62
CA ARG A 233 -2.77 16.54 31.02
C ARG A 233 -1.68 17.32 31.75
N PRO A 234 -1.91 17.77 33.00
CA PRO A 234 -0.86 18.40 33.79
C PRO A 234 0.25 17.39 34.10
N THR A 235 1.48 17.70 33.69
CA THR A 235 2.68 16.88 33.96
C THR A 235 3.73 17.68 34.72
N ASP A 236 4.31 17.07 35.75
CA ASP A 236 5.45 17.65 36.47
C ASP A 236 6.75 17.40 35.66
N GLY A 237 7.13 18.36 34.81
CA GLY A 237 8.41 18.36 34.08
C GLY A 237 8.29 18.45 32.56
N ILE A 238 9.40 18.20 31.86
CA ILE A 238 9.44 18.16 30.39
C ILE A 238 9.07 16.74 29.93
N ASP A 239 7.83 16.55 29.48
CA ASP A 239 7.40 15.32 28.82
C ASP A 239 7.61 15.41 27.30
N LEU A 240 8.49 14.57 26.78
CA LEU A 240 8.79 14.50 25.34
C LEU A 240 7.89 13.53 24.58
N LEU A 241 7.13 12.67 25.27
CA LEU A 241 6.28 11.67 24.63
C LEU A 241 5.14 12.29 23.82
N PRO A 242 4.34 13.27 24.33
CA PRO A 242 3.30 13.93 23.54
C PRO A 242 3.87 14.54 22.25
N VAL A 243 5.02 15.18 22.39
CA VAL A 243 5.75 15.83 21.30
C VAL A 243 6.21 14.81 20.25
N ALA A 244 6.76 13.67 20.69
CA ALA A 244 7.20 12.60 19.80
C ALA A 244 6.01 11.93 19.07
N LEU A 245 4.88 11.74 19.74
CA LEU A 245 3.66 11.19 19.13
C LEU A 245 3.08 12.14 18.08
N VAL A 246 2.99 13.44 18.38
CA VAL A 246 2.53 14.44 17.40
C VAL A 246 3.46 14.48 16.18
N ALA A 247 4.77 14.51 16.39
CA ALA A 247 5.74 14.47 15.30
C ALA A 247 5.65 13.17 14.49
N GLY A 248 5.54 12.01 15.16
CA GLY A 248 5.32 10.72 14.53
C GLY A 248 4.04 10.70 13.70
N GLY A 249 2.96 11.29 14.22
CA GLY A 249 1.67 11.42 13.55
C GLY A 249 1.76 12.20 12.25
N PHE A 250 2.34 13.41 12.28
CA PHE A 250 2.58 14.20 11.07
C PHE A 250 3.51 13.50 10.07
N SER A 251 4.54 12.80 10.56
CA SER A 251 5.46 12.04 9.71
C SER A 251 4.75 10.91 8.99
N ALA A 252 3.92 10.15 9.71
CA ALA A 252 3.13 9.05 9.15
C ALA A 252 2.11 9.56 8.11
N LEU A 253 1.39 10.66 8.40
CA LEU A 253 0.47 11.27 7.44
C LEU A 253 1.20 11.72 6.16
N THR A 254 2.31 12.44 6.32
CA THR A 254 3.10 12.95 5.18
C THR A 254 3.64 11.79 4.34
N ALA A 255 4.16 10.75 4.99
CA ALA A 255 4.62 9.54 4.33
C ALA A 255 3.48 8.83 3.60
N GLY A 256 2.32 8.64 4.25
CA GLY A 256 1.14 8.03 3.65
C GLY A 256 0.67 8.75 2.39
N LEU A 257 0.61 10.09 2.43
CA LEU A 257 0.29 10.93 1.28
C LEU A 257 1.33 10.79 0.16
N ALA A 258 2.63 10.80 0.51
CA ALA A 258 3.68 10.60 -0.47
C ALA A 258 3.55 9.25 -1.17
N VAL A 259 3.33 8.15 -0.42
CA VAL A 259 3.11 6.82 -1.00
C VAL A 259 1.85 6.78 -1.86
N ALA A 260 0.78 7.47 -1.47
CA ALA A 260 -0.45 7.54 -2.25
C ALA A 260 -0.23 8.14 -3.64
N VAL A 261 0.58 9.21 -3.75
CA VAL A 261 0.96 9.80 -5.05
C VAL A 261 1.63 8.74 -5.94
N PHE A 262 2.59 7.99 -5.41
CA PHE A 262 3.23 6.91 -6.16
C PHE A 262 2.23 5.82 -6.53
N LEU A 263 1.36 5.39 -5.60
CA LEU A 263 0.35 4.38 -5.85
C LEU A 263 -0.53 4.71 -7.07
N PHE A 264 -0.96 5.96 -7.20
CA PHE A 264 -1.74 6.40 -8.37
C PHE A 264 -1.03 6.09 -9.69
N THR A 265 0.28 6.26 -9.73
CA THR A 265 1.07 5.92 -10.91
C THR A 265 0.98 4.42 -11.19
N TRP A 266 1.12 3.56 -10.17
CA TRP A 266 1.10 2.09 -10.27
C TRP A 266 -0.28 1.49 -10.57
N LEU A 267 -1.37 2.21 -10.30
CA LEU A 267 -2.73 1.75 -10.63
C LEU A 267 -2.96 1.56 -12.13
N LYS A 268 -2.19 2.27 -12.97
CA LYS A 268 -2.20 2.06 -14.43
C LYS A 268 -1.70 0.65 -14.74
N PRO A 269 -2.50 -0.18 -15.44
CA PRO A 269 -2.10 -1.56 -15.76
C PRO A 269 -0.91 -1.57 -16.71
N VAL A 270 -0.15 -2.68 -16.70
CA VAL A 270 0.83 -2.98 -17.75
C VAL A 270 0.08 -3.03 -19.08
N ARG A 271 0.56 -2.27 -20.06
CA ARG A 271 0.03 -2.23 -21.41
C ARG A 271 1.15 -2.62 -22.36
N HIS A 272 0.78 -3.31 -23.43
CA HIS A 272 1.59 -3.38 -24.63
C HIS A 272 0.99 -2.40 -25.62
N THR A 273 1.77 -1.43 -26.05
CA THR A 273 1.47 -0.59 -27.21
C THR A 273 2.51 -0.96 -28.25
N GLU A 274 2.09 -1.55 -29.37
CA GLU A 274 2.97 -1.61 -30.53
C GLU A 274 3.40 -0.18 -30.84
N PRO A 275 4.72 0.11 -30.92
CA PRO A 275 5.14 1.40 -31.41
C PRO A 275 4.52 1.59 -32.80
N ALA A 276 3.88 2.73 -33.02
CA ALA A 276 3.43 3.15 -34.35
C ALA A 276 4.66 3.52 -35.20
N LEU A 277 5.54 2.55 -35.46
CA LEU A 277 6.68 2.65 -36.37
C LEU A 277 6.39 1.83 -37.64
N ALA A 278 5.18 2.01 -38.17
CA ALA A 278 4.82 1.74 -39.55
C ALA A 278 3.98 2.94 -40.03
N GLY A 279 4.68 3.97 -40.49
CA GLY A 279 4.16 5.22 -41.00
C GLY A 279 5.30 6.10 -41.47
#